data_AF-A0A0G0HQ01-F1
#
_entry.id   AF-A0A0G0HQ01-F1
#
_cell.length_a   1.000
_cell.length_b   1.000
_cell.length_c   1.000
_cell.angle_alpha   90.00
_cell.angle_beta   90.00
_cell.angle_gamma   90.00
#
_symmetry.space_group_name_H-M   'P 1'
#
loop_
_entity.id
_entity.type
_entity.pdbx_description
1 polymer ?
#
loop_
_entity_poly.entity_id
_entity_poly.type
_entity_poly.pdbx_seq_one_letter_code
_entity_poly.pdbx_strand_id
1 'polypeptide(L)'
;MVATNIVGSKDDATKLHVEFAKRRATETKAIVASNVSGKDAKIKQSVTDLKEEIKNVNNNLTEIQNTGANQTSAAVAKDINKDTETIKNVLQDVKDSLLAASTSSTDKTVSAAVSEAKDMVKDTNVKAVEVMVTKHLDGDNSVSKEEIKQAIDTSLQSAVTDIATSKQNADGVKVVMDAVKTEVKSMSAASTTVATATSTKELNDKITVVSGQVQEAAKQTNLVLVEGTKNATDAKDLLATDNFVQALDKVKEASEASKVAEKITDNTMQSVQTVLPTVSVNNVVKQEIVPAVVAPATTNTVNKVEVIVTPATVSNLTILPIKVTVTTTKR
;
A
#
# COMPACT_ATOMS: atom_id res chain seq x y z
N MET A 1 11.17 35.05 -32.29
CA MET A 1 11.94 34.14 -31.42
C MET A 1 11.06 32.93 -31.14
N VAL A 2 11.28 31.83 -31.85
CA VAL A 2 10.63 30.55 -31.52
C VAL A 2 11.46 29.98 -30.38
N ALA A 3 10.91 29.97 -29.17
CA ALA A 3 11.51 29.19 -28.10
C ALA A 3 11.41 27.73 -28.51
N THR A 4 12.49 27.19 -29.07
CA THR A 4 12.62 25.75 -29.33
C THR A 4 12.42 25.04 -28.01
N ASN A 5 11.32 24.28 -27.92
CA ASN A 5 11.01 23.48 -26.75
C ASN A 5 12.08 22.38 -26.67
N ILE A 6 13.05 22.53 -25.75
CA ILE A 6 14.26 21.70 -25.64
C ILE A 6 13.92 20.23 -25.29
N VAL A 7 12.68 19.95 -24.88
CA VAL A 7 12.22 18.65 -24.36
C VAL A 7 11.57 17.74 -25.43
N GLY A 8 11.55 18.14 -26.71
CA GLY A 8 10.93 17.33 -27.77
C GLY A 8 9.40 17.47 -27.85
N SER A 9 8.72 16.42 -28.31
CA SER A 9 7.26 16.42 -28.46
C SER A 9 6.51 16.31 -27.11
N LYS A 10 5.20 16.55 -27.15
CA LYS A 10 4.22 16.25 -26.08
C LYS A 10 4.49 14.92 -25.37
N ASP A 11 4.55 13.94 -26.23
CA ASP A 11 4.66 12.52 -25.97
C ASP A 11 5.99 12.21 -25.29
N ASP A 12 7.08 12.76 -25.83
CA ASP A 12 8.43 12.59 -25.30
C ASP A 12 8.57 13.18 -23.91
N ALA A 13 8.06 14.41 -23.70
CA ALA A 13 8.08 15.06 -22.40
C ALA A 13 7.29 14.23 -21.36
N THR A 14 6.13 13.70 -21.73
CA THR A 14 5.30 12.89 -20.82
C THR A 14 6.00 11.57 -20.46
N LYS A 15 6.61 10.90 -21.44
CA LYS A 15 7.42 9.70 -21.23
C LYS A 15 8.63 9.96 -20.33
N LEU A 16 9.27 11.12 -20.48
CA LEU A 16 10.39 11.51 -19.62
C LEU A 16 9.95 11.70 -18.16
N HIS A 17 8.84 12.40 -17.92
CA HIS A 17 8.33 12.60 -16.55
C HIS A 17 7.92 11.29 -15.87
N VAL A 18 7.30 10.34 -16.58
CA VAL A 18 6.93 9.05 -15.96
C VAL A 18 8.17 8.21 -15.63
N GLU A 19 9.22 8.27 -16.46
CA GLU A 19 10.50 7.62 -16.16
C GLU A 19 11.23 8.27 -14.97
N PHE A 20 11.16 9.60 -14.83
CA PHE A 20 11.66 10.28 -13.62
C PHE A 20 10.87 9.88 -12.37
N ALA A 21 9.53 9.85 -12.45
CA ALA A 21 8.69 9.34 -11.36
C ALA A 21 9.09 7.92 -10.95
N LYS A 22 9.28 7.02 -11.91
CA LYS A 22 9.75 5.64 -11.67
C LYS A 22 11.11 5.57 -10.98
N ARG A 23 12.06 6.42 -11.39
CA ARG A 23 13.36 6.54 -10.71
C ARG A 23 13.20 7.04 -9.28
N ARG A 24 12.36 8.05 -9.02
CA ARG A 24 12.09 8.59 -7.68
C ARG A 24 11.40 7.58 -6.75
N ALA A 25 10.46 6.80 -7.25
CA ALA A 25 9.84 5.72 -6.48
C ALA A 25 10.88 4.65 -6.09
N THR A 26 11.77 4.27 -7.02
CA THR A 26 12.84 3.30 -6.76
C THR A 26 13.88 3.84 -5.78
N GLU A 27 14.25 5.12 -5.91
CA GLU A 27 15.12 5.83 -4.96
C GLU A 27 14.52 5.85 -3.56
N THR A 28 13.22 6.17 -3.44
CA THR A 28 12.48 6.13 -2.17
C THR A 28 12.60 4.74 -1.52
N LYS A 29 12.39 3.66 -2.29
CA LYS A 29 12.57 2.28 -1.83
C LYS A 29 13.99 1.99 -1.37
N ALA A 30 15.00 2.44 -2.11
CA ALA A 30 16.40 2.27 -1.74
C ALA A 30 16.75 3.01 -0.44
N ILE A 31 16.25 4.24 -0.25
CA ILE A 31 16.47 5.02 0.98
C ILE A 31 15.84 4.30 2.18
N VAL A 32 14.62 3.80 2.03
CA VAL A 32 13.89 3.06 3.08
C VAL A 32 14.63 1.78 3.50
N ALA A 33 15.30 1.10 2.57
CA ALA A 33 16.11 -0.08 2.88
C ALA A 33 17.51 0.25 3.47
N SER A 34 17.94 1.51 3.37
CA SER A 34 19.29 1.93 3.78
C SER A 34 19.36 2.45 5.22
N ASN A 35 20.58 2.45 5.78
CA ASN A 35 20.93 3.03 7.08
C ASN A 35 21.68 4.35 6.91
N VAL A 36 21.08 5.30 6.19
CA VAL A 36 21.68 6.63 5.94
C VAL A 36 21.26 7.64 7.01
N SER A 37 22.13 8.59 7.33
CA SER A 37 21.77 9.74 8.15
C SER A 37 20.74 10.63 7.44
N GLY A 38 19.80 11.18 8.22
CA GLY A 38 18.71 12.00 7.70
C GLY A 38 17.73 11.24 6.78
N LYS A 39 17.61 9.92 6.97
CA LYS A 39 16.75 9.02 6.19
C LYS A 39 15.36 9.61 5.92
N ASP A 40 14.66 10.06 6.95
CA ASP A 40 13.29 10.56 6.84
C ASP A 40 13.18 11.81 5.96
N ALA A 41 14.15 12.72 6.07
CA ALA A 41 14.20 13.93 5.25
C ALA A 41 14.45 13.57 3.77
N LYS A 42 15.33 12.60 3.50
CA LYS A 42 15.59 12.10 2.15
C LYS A 42 14.38 11.39 1.55
N ILE A 43 13.67 10.58 2.34
CA ILE A 43 12.43 9.94 1.89
C ILE A 43 11.40 11.00 1.54
N LYS A 44 11.17 11.99 2.42
CA LYS A 44 10.22 13.10 2.17
C LYS A 44 10.58 13.88 0.90
N GLN A 45 11.85 14.18 0.68
CA GLN A 45 12.28 14.86 -0.55
C GLN A 45 12.01 14.00 -1.78
N SER A 46 12.42 12.73 -1.79
CA SER A 46 12.22 11.83 -2.94
C SER A 46 10.73 11.62 -3.25
N VAL A 47 9.88 11.54 -2.22
CA VAL A 47 8.41 11.47 -2.37
C VAL A 47 7.83 12.79 -2.89
N THR A 48 8.39 13.94 -2.51
CA THR A 48 7.96 15.26 -3.00
C THR A 48 8.28 15.40 -4.49
N ASP A 49 9.51 15.06 -4.87
CA ASP A 49 9.94 15.03 -6.28
C ASP A 49 9.05 14.08 -7.09
N LEU A 50 8.78 12.88 -6.57
CA LEU A 50 7.86 11.93 -7.21
C LEU A 50 6.48 12.53 -7.45
N LYS A 51 5.88 13.19 -6.44
CA LYS A 51 4.57 13.82 -6.58
C LYS A 51 4.57 14.92 -7.65
N GLU A 52 5.64 15.70 -7.74
CA GLU A 52 5.80 16.72 -8.78
C GLU A 52 5.86 16.08 -10.17
N GLU A 53 6.65 15.02 -10.36
CA GLU A 53 6.71 14.30 -11.63
C GLU A 53 5.36 13.69 -12.02
N ILE A 54 4.64 13.06 -11.09
CA ILE A 54 3.31 12.49 -11.33
C ILE A 54 2.29 13.59 -11.67
N LYS A 55 2.37 14.75 -11.02
CA LYS A 55 1.53 15.91 -11.37
C LYS A 55 1.80 16.40 -12.80
N ASN A 56 3.06 16.44 -13.21
CA ASN A 56 3.44 16.80 -14.58
C ASN A 56 2.92 15.78 -15.61
N VAL A 57 3.02 14.47 -15.32
CA VAL A 57 2.42 13.41 -16.15
C VAL A 57 0.91 13.62 -16.27
N ASN A 58 0.20 13.87 -15.17
CA ASN A 58 -1.25 14.05 -15.17
C ASN A 58 -1.70 15.30 -15.96
N ASN A 59 -0.98 16.41 -15.82
CA ASN A 59 -1.22 17.63 -16.60
C ASN A 59 -1.01 17.36 -18.09
N ASN A 60 0.09 16.69 -18.44
CA ASN A 60 0.37 16.33 -19.83
C ASN A 60 -0.68 15.38 -20.40
N LEU A 61 -1.12 14.35 -19.67
CA LEU A 61 -2.20 13.46 -20.10
C LEU A 61 -3.51 14.21 -20.36
N THR A 62 -3.83 15.22 -19.53
CA THR A 62 -5.02 16.06 -19.72
C THR A 62 -4.93 16.86 -21.01
N GLU A 63 -3.79 17.48 -21.28
CA GLU A 63 -3.57 18.20 -22.53
C GLU A 63 -3.57 17.27 -23.75
N ILE A 64 -2.95 16.09 -23.62
CA ILE A 64 -3.00 15.04 -24.65
C ILE A 64 -4.43 14.67 -24.96
N GLN A 65 -5.27 14.43 -23.94
CA GLN A 65 -6.70 14.12 -24.11
C GLN A 65 -7.39 15.17 -24.99
N ASN A 66 -7.12 16.46 -24.73
CA ASN A 66 -7.77 17.60 -25.38
C ASN A 66 -7.20 17.94 -26.77
N THR A 67 -6.07 17.35 -27.17
CA THR A 67 -5.48 17.59 -28.50
C THR A 67 -6.23 16.76 -29.56
N GLY A 68 -6.44 17.26 -30.80
CA GLY A 68 -7.17 16.50 -31.82
C GLY A 68 -6.55 15.13 -32.17
N ALA A 69 -7.33 14.23 -32.79
CA ALA A 69 -6.99 12.83 -33.08
C ALA A 69 -5.65 12.59 -33.81
N ASN A 70 -5.13 13.60 -34.52
CA ASN A 70 -3.93 13.47 -35.38
C ASN A 70 -2.61 13.94 -34.73
N GLN A 71 -2.60 14.37 -33.46
CA GLN A 71 -1.43 15.04 -32.87
C GLN A 71 -0.82 14.33 -31.66
N THR A 72 -1.50 13.36 -31.04
CA THR A 72 -0.94 12.58 -29.94
C THR A 72 -1.55 11.20 -29.85
N SER A 73 -0.72 10.19 -29.55
CA SER A 73 -1.12 8.78 -29.58
C SER A 73 -1.64 8.25 -28.25
N ALA A 74 -2.74 7.49 -28.30
CA ALA A 74 -3.20 6.61 -27.23
C ALA A 74 -2.10 5.66 -26.73
N ALA A 75 -1.11 5.36 -27.59
CA ALA A 75 0.06 4.56 -27.25
C ALA A 75 0.90 5.16 -26.09
N VAL A 76 1.03 6.49 -26.01
CA VAL A 76 1.72 7.14 -24.88
C VAL A 76 0.97 6.90 -23.57
N ALA A 77 -0.35 7.03 -23.59
CA ALA A 77 -1.19 6.77 -22.43
C ALA A 77 -1.11 5.30 -21.98
N LYS A 78 -1.02 4.36 -22.94
CA LYS A 78 -0.75 2.94 -22.64
C LYS A 78 0.58 2.74 -21.92
N ASP A 79 1.66 3.36 -22.40
CA ASP A 79 2.98 3.26 -21.76
C ASP A 79 2.92 3.81 -20.31
N ILE A 80 2.28 4.97 -20.13
CA ILE A 80 2.10 5.60 -18.81
C ILE A 80 1.25 4.73 -17.88
N ASN A 81 0.19 4.09 -18.38
CA ASN A 81 -0.61 3.16 -17.58
C ASN A 81 0.29 2.03 -17.00
N LYS A 82 1.15 1.44 -17.83
CA LYS A 82 2.08 0.38 -17.39
C LYS A 82 3.11 0.88 -16.38
N ASP A 83 3.70 2.05 -16.60
CA ASP A 83 4.71 2.58 -15.69
C ASP A 83 4.11 3.07 -14.37
N THR A 84 2.91 3.64 -14.37
CA THR A 84 2.18 4.01 -13.14
C THR A 84 1.81 2.77 -12.30
N GLU A 85 1.45 1.65 -12.92
CA GLU A 85 1.29 0.37 -12.21
C GLU A 85 2.59 -0.07 -11.51
N THR A 86 3.73 0.06 -12.20
CA THR A 86 5.04 -0.26 -11.64
C THR A 86 5.38 0.66 -10.46
N ILE A 87 5.15 1.96 -10.60
CA ILE A 87 5.37 2.96 -9.54
C ILE A 87 4.51 2.65 -8.33
N LYS A 88 3.23 2.35 -8.52
CA LYS A 88 2.30 2.01 -7.44
C LYS A 88 2.78 0.80 -6.63
N ASN A 89 3.23 -0.26 -7.31
CA ASN A 89 3.74 -1.45 -6.64
C ASN A 89 5.02 -1.16 -5.84
N VAL A 90 5.91 -0.31 -6.36
CA VAL A 90 7.10 0.13 -5.61
C VAL A 90 6.71 0.94 -4.37
N LEU A 91 5.72 1.82 -4.46
CA LEU A 91 5.23 2.59 -3.31
C LEU A 91 4.50 1.72 -2.28
N GLN A 92 3.80 0.68 -2.71
CA GLN A 92 3.23 -0.33 -1.82
C GLN A 92 4.34 -1.03 -1.02
N ASP A 93 5.41 -1.49 -1.68
CA ASP A 93 6.56 -2.09 -0.99
C ASP A 93 7.22 -1.14 0.01
N VAL A 94 7.34 0.15 -0.36
CA VAL A 94 7.86 1.20 0.54
C VAL A 94 6.99 1.32 1.78
N LYS A 95 5.67 1.41 1.58
CA LYS A 95 4.70 1.54 2.66
C LYS A 95 4.77 0.35 3.61
N ASP A 96 4.75 -0.87 3.07
CA ASP A 96 4.84 -2.10 3.87
C ASP A 96 6.15 -2.16 4.67
N SER A 97 7.26 -1.74 4.06
CA SER A 97 8.56 -1.68 4.73
C SER A 97 8.59 -0.66 5.87
N LEU A 98 8.01 0.52 5.67
CA LEU A 98 7.89 1.55 6.70
C LEU A 98 7.01 1.09 7.86
N LEU A 99 5.91 0.41 7.57
CA LEU A 99 4.99 -0.12 8.58
C LEU A 99 5.65 -1.22 9.42
N ALA A 100 6.40 -2.13 8.78
CA ALA A 100 7.15 -3.18 9.49
C ALA A 100 8.27 -2.62 10.38
N ALA A 101 8.88 -1.50 9.97
CA ALA A 101 9.96 -0.85 10.70
C ALA A 101 9.49 0.19 11.74
N SER A 102 8.20 0.54 11.74
CA SER A 102 7.68 1.70 12.48
C SER A 102 7.75 1.49 13.99
N THR A 103 8.76 2.09 14.61
CA THR A 103 8.87 2.25 16.07
C THR A 103 8.81 3.71 16.50
N SER A 104 8.80 4.66 15.54
CA SER A 104 8.87 6.10 15.82
C SER A 104 7.68 6.89 15.25
N SER A 105 7.44 8.08 15.79
CA SER A 105 6.44 9.02 15.28
C SER A 105 6.78 9.58 13.90
N THR A 106 8.07 9.65 13.53
CA THR A 106 8.52 10.17 12.24
C THR A 106 8.13 9.25 11.09
N ASP A 107 8.12 7.93 11.32
CA ASP A 107 7.71 6.91 10.34
C ASP A 107 6.25 7.11 9.89
N LYS A 108 5.39 7.63 10.78
CA LYS A 108 3.97 7.90 10.48
C LYS A 108 3.80 9.00 9.43
N THR A 109 4.53 10.11 9.57
CA THR A 109 4.47 11.22 8.60
C THR A 109 5.00 10.78 7.24
N VAL A 110 6.05 9.95 7.23
CA VAL A 110 6.63 9.42 5.99
C VAL A 110 5.65 8.45 5.31
N SER A 111 5.04 7.54 6.05
CA SER A 111 4.03 6.60 5.52
C SER A 111 2.80 7.31 4.94
N ALA A 112 2.34 8.39 5.58
CA ALA A 112 1.27 9.23 5.05
C ALA A 112 1.66 9.89 3.71
N ALA A 113 2.86 10.47 3.62
CA ALA A 113 3.35 11.09 2.39
C ALA A 113 3.47 10.08 1.23
N VAL A 114 3.94 8.86 1.51
CA VAL A 114 4.00 7.75 0.54
C VAL A 114 2.60 7.35 0.07
N SER A 115 1.63 7.27 0.99
CA SER A 115 0.24 6.92 0.67
C SER A 115 -0.40 7.98 -0.25
N GLU A 116 -0.20 9.26 0.05
CA GLU A 116 -0.66 10.35 -0.82
C GLU A 116 -0.02 10.30 -2.22
N ALA A 117 1.27 9.97 -2.32
CA ALA A 117 1.92 9.80 -3.62
C ALA A 117 1.35 8.59 -4.37
N LYS A 118 1.05 7.49 -3.67
CA LYS A 118 0.41 6.31 -4.24
C LYS A 118 -0.99 6.64 -4.79
N ASP A 119 -1.77 7.44 -4.07
CA ASP A 119 -3.09 7.89 -4.54
C ASP A 119 -2.99 8.72 -5.82
N MET A 120 -2.02 9.65 -5.91
CA MET A 120 -1.77 10.41 -7.14
C MET A 120 -1.37 9.51 -8.32
N VAL A 121 -0.63 8.44 -8.06
CA VAL A 121 -0.25 7.45 -9.08
C VAL A 121 -1.48 6.65 -9.53
N LYS A 122 -2.38 6.26 -8.61
CA LYS A 122 -3.67 5.63 -8.97
C LYS A 122 -4.51 6.55 -9.86
N ASP A 123 -4.60 7.84 -9.52
CA ASP A 123 -5.32 8.82 -10.33
C ASP A 123 -4.74 8.95 -11.73
N THR A 124 -3.42 9.04 -11.82
CA THR A 124 -2.71 9.15 -13.10
C THR A 124 -2.88 7.88 -13.93
N ASN A 125 -2.91 6.70 -13.30
CA ASN A 125 -3.20 5.43 -13.98
C ASN A 125 -4.60 5.42 -14.60
N VAL A 126 -5.63 5.81 -13.82
CA VAL A 126 -7.02 5.92 -14.32
C VAL A 126 -7.13 6.97 -15.41
N LYS A 127 -6.45 8.10 -15.26
CA LYS A 127 -6.39 9.16 -16.29
C LYS A 127 -5.77 8.65 -17.58
N ALA A 128 -4.72 7.83 -17.50
CA ALA A 128 -4.11 7.22 -18.67
C ALA A 128 -5.09 6.28 -19.40
N VAL A 129 -5.86 5.45 -18.67
CA VAL A 129 -6.94 4.64 -19.27
C VAL A 129 -8.02 5.52 -19.91
N GLU A 130 -8.40 6.60 -19.24
CA GLU A 130 -9.37 7.58 -19.78
C GLU A 130 -8.89 8.19 -21.10
N VAL A 131 -7.61 8.54 -21.20
CA VAL A 131 -7.01 9.03 -22.45
C VAL A 131 -7.03 7.95 -23.53
N MET A 132 -6.68 6.70 -23.21
CA MET A 132 -6.76 5.58 -24.17
C MET A 132 -8.17 5.41 -24.73
N VAL A 133 -9.18 5.42 -23.86
CA VAL A 133 -10.59 5.30 -24.26
C VAL A 133 -11.02 6.49 -25.12
N THR A 134 -10.74 7.71 -24.67
CA THR A 134 -11.13 8.94 -25.39
C THR A 134 -10.54 8.97 -26.80
N LYS A 135 -9.23 8.73 -26.91
CA LYS A 135 -8.52 8.74 -28.20
C LYS A 135 -9.03 7.67 -29.17
N HIS A 136 -9.31 6.48 -28.66
CA HIS A 136 -9.88 5.42 -29.48
C HIS A 136 -11.26 5.79 -30.03
N LEU A 137 -12.11 6.43 -29.21
CA LEU A 137 -13.41 6.94 -29.67
C LEU A 137 -13.28 8.09 -30.67
N ASP A 138 -12.20 8.87 -30.59
CA ASP A 138 -11.85 9.91 -31.57
C ASP A 138 -11.24 9.34 -32.87
N GLY A 139 -11.08 8.01 -32.98
CA GLY A 139 -10.58 7.32 -34.17
C GLY A 139 -9.08 7.04 -34.19
N ASP A 140 -8.36 7.29 -33.09
CA ASP A 140 -6.97 6.87 -32.95
C ASP A 140 -6.88 5.34 -32.77
N ASN A 141 -6.33 4.66 -33.77
CA ASN A 141 -6.16 3.21 -33.79
C ASN A 141 -4.75 2.76 -33.34
N SER A 142 -3.97 3.63 -32.72
CA SER A 142 -2.65 3.28 -32.15
C SER A 142 -2.74 2.32 -30.96
N VAL A 143 -3.93 2.16 -30.39
CA VAL A 143 -4.26 1.15 -29.37
C VAL A 143 -5.51 0.40 -29.83
N SER A 144 -5.46 -0.93 -29.77
CA SER A 144 -6.56 -1.82 -30.12
C SER A 144 -7.65 -1.85 -29.04
N LYS A 145 -8.86 -2.31 -29.42
CA LYS A 145 -9.97 -2.52 -28.47
C LYS A 145 -9.57 -3.49 -27.37
N GLU A 146 -8.87 -4.56 -27.71
CA GLU A 146 -8.42 -5.59 -26.79
C GLU A 146 -7.44 -5.02 -25.75
N GLU A 147 -6.54 -4.13 -26.16
CA GLU A 147 -5.63 -3.43 -25.25
C GLU A 147 -6.36 -2.46 -24.31
N ILE A 148 -7.43 -1.80 -24.77
CA ILE A 148 -8.28 -0.96 -23.92
C ILE A 148 -9.02 -1.83 -22.90
N LYS A 149 -9.61 -2.95 -23.32
CA LYS A 149 -10.25 -3.93 -22.41
C LYS A 149 -9.25 -4.40 -21.35
N GLN A 150 -8.04 -4.74 -21.76
CA GLN A 150 -7.00 -5.19 -20.87
C GLN A 150 -6.57 -4.10 -19.87
N ALA A 151 -6.42 -2.85 -20.32
CA ALA A 151 -6.08 -1.74 -19.44
C ALA A 151 -7.17 -1.49 -18.38
N ILE A 152 -8.44 -1.47 -18.79
CA ILE A 152 -9.59 -1.34 -17.88
C ILE A 152 -9.63 -2.51 -16.87
N ASP A 153 -9.54 -3.75 -17.35
CA ASP A 153 -9.56 -4.95 -16.50
C ASP A 153 -8.37 -4.98 -15.53
N THR A 154 -7.18 -4.57 -15.97
CA THR A 154 -5.99 -4.48 -15.11
C THR A 154 -6.18 -3.45 -14.00
N SER A 155 -6.67 -2.24 -14.33
CA SER A 155 -6.93 -1.20 -13.33
C SER A 155 -8.00 -1.63 -12.32
N LEU A 156 -9.05 -2.33 -12.76
CA LEU A 156 -10.07 -2.89 -11.86
C LEU A 156 -9.53 -3.97 -10.94
N GLN A 157 -8.81 -4.95 -11.50
CA GLN A 157 -8.21 -6.04 -10.72
C GLN A 157 -7.25 -5.49 -9.69
N SER A 158 -6.46 -4.48 -10.06
CA SER A 158 -5.59 -3.84 -9.08
C SER A 158 -6.37 -3.11 -7.99
N ALA A 159 -7.42 -2.34 -8.33
CA ALA A 159 -8.22 -1.65 -7.32
C ALA A 159 -8.86 -2.64 -6.33
N VAL A 160 -9.42 -3.75 -6.83
CA VAL A 160 -9.97 -4.83 -5.98
C VAL A 160 -8.89 -5.49 -5.12
N THR A 161 -7.70 -5.72 -5.68
CA THR A 161 -6.56 -6.30 -4.93
C THR A 161 -6.11 -5.37 -3.80
N ASP A 162 -6.06 -4.06 -4.04
CA ASP A 162 -5.72 -3.05 -3.04
C ASP A 162 -6.77 -3.01 -1.91
N ILE A 163 -8.06 -3.10 -2.26
CA ILE A 163 -9.14 -3.18 -1.26
C ILE A 163 -9.04 -4.47 -0.44
N ALA A 164 -8.81 -5.61 -1.09
CA ALA A 164 -8.66 -6.89 -0.41
C ALA A 164 -7.46 -6.90 0.54
N THR A 165 -6.33 -6.34 0.11
CA THR A 165 -5.13 -6.15 0.95
C THR A 165 -5.42 -5.26 2.15
N SER A 166 -6.12 -4.15 1.94
CA SER A 166 -6.55 -3.24 3.01
C SER A 166 -7.45 -3.93 4.03
N LYS A 167 -8.44 -4.71 3.57
CA LYS A 167 -9.29 -5.53 4.43
C LYS A 167 -8.47 -6.53 5.25
N GLN A 168 -7.56 -7.25 4.61
CA GLN A 168 -6.72 -8.23 5.29
C GLN A 168 -5.85 -7.57 6.37
N ASN A 169 -5.30 -6.39 6.09
CA ASN A 169 -4.55 -5.62 7.08
C ASN A 169 -5.45 -5.21 8.26
N ALA A 170 -6.67 -4.73 8.01
CA ALA A 170 -7.64 -4.41 9.07
C ALA A 170 -8.01 -5.64 9.91
N ASP A 171 -8.23 -6.81 9.29
CA ASP A 171 -8.51 -8.07 9.98
C ASP A 171 -7.29 -8.55 10.80
N GLY A 172 -6.07 -8.42 10.27
CA GLY A 172 -4.84 -8.75 10.98
C GLY A 172 -4.64 -7.88 12.22
N VAL A 173 -4.86 -6.56 12.09
CA VAL A 173 -4.81 -5.61 13.20
C VAL A 173 -5.89 -5.93 14.25
N LYS A 174 -7.08 -6.37 13.84
CA LYS A 174 -8.14 -6.84 14.74
C LYS A 174 -7.68 -8.02 15.59
N VAL A 175 -7.09 -9.04 14.98
CA VAL A 175 -6.57 -10.22 15.71
C VAL A 175 -5.52 -9.81 16.74
N VAL A 176 -4.58 -8.94 16.38
CA VAL A 176 -3.55 -8.44 17.30
C VAL A 176 -4.19 -7.67 18.46
N MET A 177 -5.16 -6.80 18.17
CA MET A 177 -5.83 -5.99 19.20
C MET A 177 -6.66 -6.83 20.16
N ASP A 178 -7.33 -7.88 19.68
CA ASP A 178 -8.08 -8.83 20.52
C ASP A 178 -7.13 -9.61 21.46
N ALA A 179 -5.93 -9.97 20.97
CA ALA A 179 -4.89 -10.59 21.80
C ALA A 179 -4.36 -9.61 22.87
N VAL A 180 -4.02 -8.38 22.50
CA VAL A 180 -3.56 -7.32 23.42
C VAL A 180 -4.61 -7.02 24.49
N LYS A 181 -5.88 -6.95 24.12
CA LYS A 181 -7.00 -6.75 25.05
C LYS A 181 -7.12 -7.90 26.06
N THR A 182 -6.90 -9.13 25.62
CA THR A 182 -6.92 -10.31 26.50
C THR A 182 -5.77 -10.27 27.50
N GLU A 183 -4.57 -9.91 27.05
CA GLU A 183 -3.37 -9.81 27.90
C GLU A 183 -3.46 -8.65 28.90
N VAL A 184 -3.93 -7.48 28.50
CA VAL A 184 -4.09 -6.36 29.46
C VAL A 184 -5.16 -6.66 30.51
N LYS A 185 -6.20 -7.41 30.16
CA LYS A 185 -7.20 -7.87 31.12
C LYS A 185 -6.64 -8.91 32.11
N SER A 186 -5.72 -9.78 31.68
CA SER A 186 -5.05 -10.72 32.59
C SER A 186 -4.12 -9.97 33.56
N MET A 187 -3.38 -8.97 33.08
CA MET A 187 -2.55 -8.09 33.91
C MET A 187 -3.37 -7.30 34.94
N SER A 188 -4.54 -6.77 34.56
CA SER A 188 -5.40 -6.03 35.50
C SER A 188 -5.92 -6.92 36.62
N ALA A 189 -6.16 -8.20 36.34
CA ALA A 189 -6.60 -9.17 37.35
C ALA A 189 -5.47 -9.59 38.31
N ALA A 190 -4.20 -9.52 37.86
CA ALA A 190 -3.03 -9.92 38.65
C ALA A 190 -2.41 -8.79 39.49
N SER A 191 -2.69 -7.51 39.19
CA SER A 191 -2.08 -6.38 39.91
C SER A 191 -2.71 -6.15 41.30
N THR A 192 -2.02 -6.55 42.37
CA THR A 192 -2.42 -6.38 43.77
C THR A 192 -2.05 -5.01 44.40
N THR A 193 -1.27 -4.17 43.70
CA THR A 193 -0.85 -2.84 44.19
C THR A 193 -1.64 -1.69 43.56
N VAL A 194 -2.07 -0.72 44.39
CA VAL A 194 -3.01 0.37 44.05
C VAL A 194 -2.45 1.35 42.99
N ALA A 195 -1.14 1.63 42.99
CA ALA A 195 -0.53 2.55 42.02
C ALA A 195 -0.41 1.97 40.60
N THR A 196 -0.22 0.64 40.46
CA THR A 196 -0.26 -0.08 39.18
C THR A 196 -1.68 -0.32 38.68
N ALA A 197 -2.68 -0.29 39.56
CA ALA A 197 -4.08 -0.47 39.18
C ALA A 197 -4.64 0.71 38.36
N THR A 198 -4.28 1.96 38.69
CA THR A 198 -4.77 3.15 37.96
C THR A 198 -4.20 3.22 36.53
N SER A 199 -2.90 2.98 36.35
CA SER A 199 -2.27 2.98 35.02
C SER A 199 -2.74 1.82 34.15
N THR A 200 -3.00 0.64 34.75
CA THR A 200 -3.53 -0.52 34.02
C THR A 200 -4.98 -0.30 33.58
N LYS A 201 -5.80 0.36 34.41
CA LYS A 201 -7.18 0.74 34.02
C LYS A 201 -7.18 1.72 32.84
N GLU A 202 -6.37 2.77 32.88
CA GLU A 202 -6.26 3.74 31.79
C GLU A 202 -5.82 3.09 30.48
N LEU A 203 -4.84 2.18 30.53
CA LEU A 203 -4.40 1.41 29.36
C LEU A 203 -5.53 0.50 28.82
N ASN A 204 -6.24 -0.21 29.70
CA ASN A 204 -7.36 -1.07 29.33
C ASN A 204 -8.51 -0.28 28.68
N ASP A 205 -8.81 0.93 29.19
CA ASP A 205 -9.84 1.81 28.63
C ASP A 205 -9.42 2.27 27.22
N LYS A 206 -8.16 2.69 27.03
CA LYS A 206 -7.63 3.06 25.70
C LYS A 206 -7.66 1.89 24.71
N ILE A 207 -7.24 0.70 25.13
CA ILE A 207 -7.28 -0.52 24.29
C ILE A 207 -8.72 -0.86 23.91
N THR A 208 -9.67 -0.69 24.82
CA THR A 208 -11.09 -0.94 24.52
C THR A 208 -11.61 0.02 23.46
N VAL A 209 -11.27 1.31 23.53
CA VAL A 209 -11.63 2.31 22.52
C VAL A 209 -11.01 1.95 21.17
N VAL A 210 -9.70 1.68 21.13
CA VAL A 210 -9.01 1.33 19.86
C VAL A 210 -9.51 0.02 19.28
N SER A 211 -9.77 -1.00 20.11
CA SER A 211 -10.40 -2.26 19.68
C SER A 211 -11.75 -2.02 19.00
N GLY A 212 -12.58 -1.11 19.53
CA GLY A 212 -13.82 -0.70 18.88
C GLY A 212 -13.60 -0.06 17.50
N GLN A 213 -12.62 0.85 17.39
CA GLN A 213 -12.26 1.47 16.11
C GLN A 213 -11.78 0.44 15.08
N VAL A 214 -10.96 -0.53 15.51
CA VAL A 214 -10.44 -1.59 14.65
C VAL A 214 -11.57 -2.51 14.14
N GLN A 215 -12.54 -2.84 14.99
CA GLN A 215 -13.71 -3.63 14.58
C GLN A 215 -14.56 -2.88 13.56
N GLU A 216 -14.77 -1.58 13.74
CA GLU A 216 -15.52 -0.76 12.80
C GLU A 216 -14.78 -0.64 11.46
N ALA A 217 -13.46 -0.42 11.49
CA ALA A 217 -12.64 -0.39 10.29
C ALA A 217 -12.67 -1.71 9.50
N ALA A 218 -12.65 -2.86 10.18
CA ALA A 218 -12.78 -4.17 9.55
C ALA A 218 -14.15 -4.35 8.85
N LYS A 219 -15.23 -3.79 9.43
CA LYS A 219 -16.56 -3.79 8.79
C LYS A 219 -16.59 -2.86 7.58
N GLN A 220 -16.08 -1.64 7.71
CA GLN A 220 -16.08 -0.65 6.64
C GLN A 220 -15.24 -1.12 5.44
N THR A 221 -14.04 -1.64 5.68
CA THR A 221 -13.21 -2.23 4.60
C THR A 221 -13.89 -3.41 3.91
N ASN A 222 -14.67 -4.22 4.63
CA ASN A 222 -15.48 -5.28 4.02
C ASN A 222 -16.61 -4.75 3.14
N LEU A 223 -17.31 -3.69 3.57
CA LEU A 223 -18.33 -3.04 2.72
C LEU A 223 -17.71 -2.47 1.44
N VAL A 224 -16.56 -1.82 1.57
CA VAL A 224 -15.81 -1.27 0.43
C VAL A 224 -15.33 -2.41 -0.51
N LEU A 225 -14.95 -3.58 0.01
CA LEU A 225 -14.60 -4.74 -0.80
C LEU A 225 -15.78 -5.29 -1.60
N VAL A 226 -16.95 -5.38 -0.98
CA VAL A 226 -18.17 -5.82 -1.66
C VAL A 226 -18.50 -4.86 -2.81
N GLU A 227 -18.47 -3.55 -2.55
CA GLU A 227 -18.75 -2.54 -3.58
C GLU A 227 -17.69 -2.53 -4.70
N GLY A 228 -16.40 -2.61 -4.35
CA GLY A 228 -15.32 -2.70 -5.33
C GLY A 228 -15.41 -3.94 -6.23
N THR A 229 -15.77 -5.10 -5.65
CA THR A 229 -15.96 -6.34 -6.40
C THR A 229 -17.19 -6.26 -7.32
N LYS A 230 -18.25 -5.62 -6.85
CA LYS A 230 -19.44 -5.33 -7.68
C LYS A 230 -19.07 -4.43 -8.86
N ASN A 231 -18.38 -3.32 -8.63
CA ASN A 231 -17.93 -2.41 -9.70
C ASN A 231 -17.05 -3.12 -10.72
N ALA A 232 -16.16 -4.02 -10.28
CA ALA A 232 -15.35 -4.84 -11.19
C ALA A 232 -16.19 -5.84 -12.01
N THR A 233 -17.27 -6.38 -11.44
CA THR A 233 -18.20 -7.26 -12.15
C THR A 233 -19.00 -6.49 -13.19
N ASP A 234 -19.63 -5.38 -12.78
CA ASP A 234 -20.41 -4.50 -13.65
C ASP A 234 -19.55 -4.00 -14.84
N ALA A 235 -18.30 -3.63 -14.58
CA ALA A 235 -17.38 -3.20 -15.62
C ALA A 235 -17.03 -4.32 -16.62
N LYS A 236 -16.87 -5.57 -16.16
CA LYS A 236 -16.63 -6.71 -17.05
C LYS A 236 -17.79 -6.96 -18.00
N ASP A 237 -19.02 -6.82 -17.51
CA ASP A 237 -20.23 -6.93 -18.33
C ASP A 237 -20.29 -5.78 -19.37
N LEU A 238 -19.89 -4.57 -18.99
CA LEU A 238 -19.78 -3.43 -19.90
C LEU A 238 -18.67 -3.61 -20.96
N LEU A 239 -17.52 -4.19 -20.58
CA LEU A 239 -16.44 -4.54 -21.51
C LEU A 239 -16.85 -5.62 -22.52
N ALA A 240 -17.74 -6.53 -22.14
CA ALA A 240 -18.27 -7.56 -23.05
C ALA A 240 -19.14 -6.95 -24.17
N THR A 241 -19.69 -5.75 -23.95
CA THR A 241 -20.53 -5.02 -24.91
C THR A 241 -19.81 -3.82 -25.55
N ASP A 242 -18.47 -3.75 -25.45
CA ASP A 242 -17.63 -2.66 -25.95
C ASP A 242 -18.00 -1.26 -25.37
N ASN A 243 -18.68 -1.21 -24.23
CA ASN A 243 -19.09 0.04 -23.58
C ASN A 243 -17.96 0.61 -22.70
N PHE A 244 -16.90 1.10 -23.35
CA PHE A 244 -15.68 1.55 -22.68
C PHE A 244 -15.88 2.75 -21.75
N VAL A 245 -16.81 3.66 -22.08
CA VAL A 245 -17.08 4.86 -21.26
C VAL A 245 -17.66 4.47 -19.91
N GLN A 246 -18.73 3.66 -19.89
CA GLN A 246 -19.32 3.23 -18.63
C GLN A 246 -18.40 2.27 -17.85
N ALA A 247 -17.63 1.42 -18.56
CA ALA A 247 -16.63 0.57 -17.91
C ALA A 247 -15.53 1.41 -17.21
N LEU A 248 -15.11 2.52 -17.83
CA LEU A 248 -14.16 3.47 -17.25
C LEU A 248 -14.75 4.19 -16.02
N ASP A 249 -16.03 4.52 -16.01
CA ASP A 249 -16.67 5.10 -14.81
C ASP A 249 -16.61 4.12 -13.64
N LYS A 250 -16.81 2.82 -13.89
CA LYS A 250 -16.60 1.77 -12.88
C LYS A 250 -15.15 1.61 -12.42
N VAL A 251 -14.17 1.84 -13.30
CA VAL A 251 -12.75 1.93 -12.90
C VAL A 251 -12.53 3.09 -11.92
N LYS A 252 -13.09 4.27 -12.22
CA LYS A 252 -13.00 5.45 -11.34
C LYS A 252 -13.61 5.16 -9.97
N GLU A 253 -14.82 4.60 -9.94
CA GLU A 253 -15.50 4.22 -8.69
C GLU A 253 -14.70 3.18 -7.88
N ALA A 254 -14.16 2.14 -8.53
CA ALA A 254 -13.33 1.13 -7.88
C ALA A 254 -12.01 1.71 -7.36
N SER A 255 -11.38 2.61 -8.10
CA SER A 255 -10.16 3.31 -7.69
C SER A 255 -10.41 4.16 -6.43
N GLU A 256 -11.48 4.94 -6.40
CA GLU A 256 -11.88 5.72 -5.21
C GLU A 256 -12.19 4.82 -4.01
N ALA A 257 -12.92 3.73 -4.22
CA ALA A 257 -13.15 2.71 -3.19
C ALA A 257 -11.81 2.17 -2.64
N SER A 258 -10.81 1.92 -3.49
CA SER A 258 -9.48 1.47 -3.06
C SER A 258 -8.77 2.47 -2.16
N LYS A 259 -8.83 3.77 -2.47
CA LYS A 259 -8.24 4.82 -1.64
C LYS A 259 -8.94 4.93 -0.28
N VAL A 260 -10.27 4.81 -0.28
CA VAL A 260 -11.06 4.81 0.96
C VAL A 260 -10.69 3.63 1.86
N ALA A 261 -10.59 2.42 1.31
CA ALA A 261 -10.18 1.22 2.06
C ALA A 261 -8.77 1.37 2.65
N GLU A 262 -7.84 1.91 1.86
CA GLU A 262 -6.46 2.16 2.28
C GLU A 262 -6.40 3.19 3.42
N LYS A 263 -7.13 4.30 3.31
CA LYS A 263 -7.23 5.33 4.35
C LYS A 263 -7.83 4.81 5.66
N ILE A 264 -8.88 3.98 5.58
CA ILE A 264 -9.47 3.33 6.76
C ILE A 264 -8.40 2.49 7.48
N THR A 265 -7.65 1.70 6.71
CA THR A 265 -6.61 0.82 7.22
C THR A 265 -5.46 1.60 7.85
N ASP A 266 -5.00 2.67 7.19
CA ASP A 266 -3.92 3.53 7.69
C ASP A 266 -4.30 4.20 9.02
N ASN A 267 -5.51 4.76 9.10
CA ASN A 267 -6.02 5.36 10.34
C ASN A 267 -6.11 4.32 11.46
N THR A 268 -6.55 3.11 11.13
CA THR A 268 -6.68 2.01 12.10
C THR A 268 -5.32 1.59 12.65
N MET A 269 -4.34 1.43 11.78
CA MET A 269 -2.97 1.07 12.17
C MET A 269 -2.30 2.18 12.99
N GLN A 270 -2.55 3.45 12.63
CA GLN A 270 -2.10 4.59 13.44
C GLN A 270 -2.71 4.57 14.85
N SER A 271 -4.02 4.31 14.98
CA SER A 271 -4.69 4.17 16.27
C SER A 271 -4.09 3.05 17.12
N VAL A 272 -3.84 1.88 16.52
CA VAL A 272 -3.21 0.74 17.21
C VAL A 272 -1.82 1.08 17.72
N GLN A 273 -1.02 1.79 16.94
CA GLN A 273 0.31 2.25 17.37
C GLN A 273 0.27 3.24 18.55
N THR A 274 -0.87 3.84 18.91
CA THR A 274 -0.97 4.72 20.09
C THR A 274 -1.17 3.98 21.41
N VAL A 275 -1.62 2.72 21.36
CA VAL A 275 -1.95 1.92 22.54
C VAL A 275 -1.02 0.74 22.77
N LEU A 276 -0.26 0.34 21.75
CA LEU A 276 0.81 -0.63 21.92
C LEU A 276 1.94 0.00 22.75
N PRO A 277 2.38 -0.63 23.85
CA PRO A 277 3.53 -0.15 24.61
C PRO A 277 4.75 -0.09 23.67
N THR A 278 5.42 1.06 23.61
CA THR A 278 6.77 1.15 23.03
C THR A 278 7.71 0.42 23.98
N VAL A 279 7.94 -0.87 23.74
CA VAL A 279 8.95 -1.61 24.46
C VAL A 279 10.31 -1.14 23.94
N SER A 280 10.98 -0.27 24.70
CA SER A 280 12.39 0.00 24.48
C SER A 280 13.13 -1.32 24.70
N VAL A 281 13.59 -1.94 23.61
CA VAL A 281 14.39 -3.17 23.66
C VAL A 281 15.79 -2.83 24.15
N ASN A 282 15.93 -2.46 25.43
CA ASN A 282 17.22 -2.46 26.11
C ASN A 282 17.49 -3.90 26.54
N ASN A 283 18.44 -4.55 25.85
CA ASN A 283 18.92 -5.93 26.01
C ASN A 283 18.22 -6.99 25.15
N VAL A 284 18.45 -6.93 23.83
CA VAL A 284 18.66 -8.18 23.09
C VAL A 284 20.05 -8.68 23.45
N VAL A 285 20.13 -9.69 24.31
CA VAL A 285 21.31 -10.57 24.34
C VAL A 285 21.44 -11.11 22.93
N LYS A 286 22.50 -10.73 22.22
CA LYS A 286 22.87 -11.32 20.94
C LYS A 286 23.03 -12.82 21.17
N GLN A 287 21.99 -13.60 20.86
CA GLN A 287 22.12 -15.03 20.80
C GLN A 287 22.83 -15.33 19.48
N GLU A 288 24.13 -15.54 19.59
CA GLU A 288 24.98 -16.00 18.50
C GLU A 288 24.48 -17.38 18.08
N ILE A 289 23.76 -17.43 16.95
CA ILE A 289 23.35 -18.68 16.35
C ILE A 289 24.59 -19.23 15.65
N VAL A 290 25.36 -20.05 16.38
CA VAL A 290 26.46 -20.80 15.77
C VAL A 290 25.84 -21.74 14.73
N PRO A 291 26.23 -21.67 13.45
CA PRO A 291 25.67 -22.54 12.42
C PRO A 291 25.99 -23.99 12.74
N ALA A 292 24.95 -24.80 12.92
CA ALA A 292 25.10 -26.24 13.01
C ALA A 292 25.62 -26.75 11.65
N VAL A 293 26.87 -27.20 11.65
CA VAL A 293 27.46 -27.96 10.54
C VAL A 293 26.62 -29.22 10.34
N VAL A 294 25.97 -29.31 9.18
CA VAL A 294 25.19 -30.48 8.78
C VAL A 294 26.15 -31.59 8.38
N ALA A 295 26.29 -32.59 9.25
CA ALA A 295 26.84 -33.90 8.88
C ALA A 295 25.68 -34.92 8.79
N PRO A 296 25.73 -35.89 7.86
CA PRO A 296 24.59 -36.77 7.60
C PRO A 296 24.48 -37.89 8.64
N ALA A 297 23.26 -38.02 9.17
CA ALA A 297 22.57 -39.20 9.72
C ALA A 297 23.31 -40.17 10.65
N THR A 298 22.84 -40.28 11.90
CA THR A 298 22.30 -41.55 12.47
C THR A 298 21.62 -41.33 13.84
N THR A 299 20.40 -41.88 13.95
CA THR A 299 19.66 -42.36 15.13
C THR A 299 19.58 -41.55 16.45
N ASN A 300 18.35 -41.06 16.70
CA ASN A 300 17.61 -40.91 17.97
C ASN A 300 18.37 -40.82 19.31
N THR A 301 18.37 -39.61 19.88
CA THR A 301 18.36 -39.40 21.34
C THR A 301 17.38 -38.26 21.66
N VAL A 302 16.39 -38.54 22.51
CA VAL A 302 15.41 -37.56 23.00
C VAL A 302 16.11 -36.64 23.99
N ASN A 303 16.40 -35.41 23.60
CA ASN A 303 16.77 -34.35 24.54
C ASN A 303 15.51 -33.76 25.15
N LYS A 304 15.32 -34.05 26.44
CA LYS A 304 14.35 -33.40 27.31
C LYS A 304 14.67 -31.90 27.35
N VAL A 305 13.80 -31.09 26.76
CA VAL A 305 13.85 -29.62 26.89
C VAL A 305 13.21 -29.28 28.23
N GLU A 306 14.02 -28.88 29.19
CA GLU A 306 13.55 -28.33 30.46
C GLU A 306 13.27 -26.84 30.25
N VAL A 307 11.97 -26.49 30.15
CA VAL A 307 11.53 -25.11 30.05
C VAL A 307 11.44 -24.55 31.46
N ILE A 308 12.46 -23.80 31.87
CA ILE A 308 12.39 -22.96 33.07
C ILE A 308 11.58 -21.72 32.68
N VAL A 309 10.31 -21.68 33.11
CA VAL A 309 9.45 -20.50 32.98
C VAL A 309 9.78 -19.55 34.13
N THR A 310 10.71 -18.63 33.87
CA THR A 310 10.86 -17.41 34.67
C THR A 310 9.77 -16.43 34.19
N PRO A 311 8.99 -15.77 35.07
CA PRO A 311 7.99 -14.80 34.64
C PRO A 311 8.68 -13.62 33.96
N ALA A 312 8.73 -13.67 32.63
CA ALA A 312 9.26 -12.60 31.79
C ALA A 312 8.14 -11.60 31.51
N THR A 313 8.44 -10.34 31.78
CA THR A 313 7.70 -9.16 31.33
C THR A 313 7.39 -9.23 29.85
N VAL A 314 6.10 -9.08 29.52
CA VAL A 314 5.46 -8.78 28.22
C VAL A 314 6.37 -8.96 27.00
N SER A 315 6.21 -10.10 26.30
CA SER A 315 6.86 -10.36 25.03
C SER A 315 6.36 -9.43 23.92
N ASN A 316 7.31 -8.91 23.13
CA ASN A 316 7.10 -8.07 21.96
C ASN A 316 6.18 -8.74 20.92
N LEU A 317 5.09 -8.06 20.55
CA LEU A 317 4.34 -8.32 19.32
C LEU A 317 4.83 -7.35 18.25
N THR A 318 5.75 -7.78 17.39
CA THR A 318 6.04 -7.07 16.14
C THR A 318 4.94 -7.42 15.14
N ILE A 319 4.10 -6.45 14.79
CA ILE A 319 3.10 -6.62 13.72
C ILE A 319 3.87 -6.59 12.39
N LEU A 320 4.18 -7.76 11.86
CA LEU A 320 4.66 -7.87 10.48
C LEU A 320 3.46 -7.75 9.53
N PRO A 321 3.56 -6.98 8.43
CA PRO A 321 2.53 -7.01 7.38
C PRO A 321 2.38 -8.45 6.88
N ILE A 322 1.13 -8.92 6.77
CA ILE A 322 0.86 -10.27 6.26
C ILE A 322 1.10 -10.24 4.75
N LYS A 323 2.23 -10.78 4.31
CA LYS A 323 2.59 -10.82 2.89
C LYS A 323 1.79 -11.93 2.18
N VAL A 324 0.81 -11.57 1.36
CA VAL A 324 0.13 -12.54 0.49
C VAL A 324 0.89 -12.67 -0.82
N THR A 325 1.36 -13.89 -1.10
CA THR A 325 1.83 -14.24 -2.45
C THR A 325 0.62 -14.75 -3.23
N VAL A 326 0.02 -13.90 -4.05
CA VAL A 326 -1.04 -14.33 -4.98
C VAL A 326 -0.36 -15.11 -6.10
N THR A 327 -0.51 -16.44 -6.08
CA THR A 327 -0.04 -17.29 -7.18
C THR A 327 -1.12 -17.34 -8.24
N THR A 328 -1.04 -16.48 -9.25
CA THR A 328 -1.94 -16.57 -10.41
C THR A 328 -1.56 -17.80 -11.21
N THR A 329 -2.38 -18.85 -11.10
CA THR A 329 -2.29 -20.00 -11.99
C THR A 329 -2.81 -19.55 -13.35
N LYS A 330 -1.91 -19.42 -14.35
CA LYS A 330 -2.32 -19.27 -15.75
C LYS A 330 -3.15 -20.50 -16.13
N ARG A 331 -4.43 -20.29 -16.47
CA ARG A 331 -5.21 -21.26 -17.24
C ARG A 331 -5.01 -20.98 -18.72
#